data_AF-A0A2N1PGU4-F1
#
_entry.id   AF-A0A2N1PGU4-F1
#
_cell.length_a   1.000
_cell.length_b   1.000
_cell.length_c   1.000
_cell.angle_alpha   90.00
_cell.angle_beta   90.00
_cell.angle_gamma   90.00
#
_symmetry.space_group_name_H-M   'P 1'
#
loop_
_entity.id
_entity.type
_entity.pdbx_description
1 polymer ?
#
loop_
_entity_poly.entity_id
_entity_poly.type
_entity_poly.pdbx_seq_one_letter_code
_entity_poly.pdbx_strand_id
1 'polypeptide(L)'
;MLIVADQQETADDPPAQFTEAELQQGFAFINALRNSNVLIPSNATDTHNDGPSNPNWQIYENYGGVMTWNTSISEYENTLPDGSEKIVMAGMFQQHANEQKGMYKKVSMAYAISPRVVESDAKKAAVKAFIEFMTTDPEAVKVLGVDRGVSNNQVTQDILLADTTTQFTNTLEWQGHEIVQTYFDAQIEADIDLYIHPFYEHDTFRKIYESPIEKFLFGNYTAQQAINDITRRFNTELSNVMNN
;
A
#
# COMPACT_ATOMS: atom_id res chain seq x y z
N MET A 1 2.01 -7.99 -4.12
CA MET A 1 1.74 -6.72 -4.82
C MET A 1 2.31 -6.86 -6.22
N LEU A 2 1.45 -7.04 -7.23
CA LEU A 2 1.87 -7.06 -8.62
C LEU A 2 1.94 -5.60 -9.09
N ILE A 3 3.12 -5.15 -9.50
CA ILE A 3 3.34 -3.81 -10.03
C ILE A 3 3.74 -3.97 -11.50
N VAL A 4 3.08 -3.23 -12.37
CA VAL A 4 3.35 -3.20 -13.82
C VAL A 4 4.53 -2.26 -14.07
N ALA A 5 5.45 -2.66 -14.93
CA ALA A 5 6.51 -1.79 -15.45
C ALA A 5 6.16 -1.31 -16.86
N ASP A 6 6.25 0.00 -17.04
CA ASP A 6 6.49 0.79 -18.26
C ASP A 6 5.54 0.62 -19.48
N GLN A 7 5.00 1.75 -19.98
CA GLN A 7 5.10 2.25 -21.37
C GLN A 7 4.41 3.64 -21.47
N GLN A 8 5.03 4.55 -22.22
CA GLN A 8 4.61 5.94 -22.47
C GLN A 8 3.17 6.11 -22.98
N GLU A 9 2.52 7.20 -22.53
CA GLU A 9 1.22 7.68 -22.99
C GLU A 9 1.16 7.83 -24.52
N THR A 10 0.23 7.11 -25.16
CA THR A 10 -0.37 7.51 -26.44
C THR A 10 -1.89 7.40 -26.30
N ALA A 11 -2.63 8.18 -27.09
CA ALA A 11 -4.08 8.38 -27.00
C ALA A 11 -4.95 7.15 -27.36
N ASP A 12 -4.37 5.96 -27.37
CA ASP A 12 -5.02 4.66 -27.54
C ASP A 12 -4.75 3.84 -26.25
N ASP A 13 -5.62 3.95 -25.24
CA ASP A 13 -5.44 3.27 -23.95
C ASP A 13 -5.30 1.75 -24.15
N PRO A 14 -4.17 1.11 -23.75
CA PRO A 14 -3.97 -0.30 -24.03
C PRO A 14 -4.87 -1.21 -23.17
N PRO A 15 -5.14 -2.45 -23.63
CA PRO A 15 -5.79 -3.49 -22.83
C PRO A 15 -5.00 -3.82 -21.55
N ALA A 16 -5.52 -4.72 -20.71
CA ALA A 16 -4.85 -5.18 -19.49
C ALA A 16 -3.38 -5.49 -19.79
N GLN A 17 -2.46 -4.79 -19.14
CA GLN A 17 -1.02 -4.87 -19.45
C GLN A 17 -0.38 -6.21 -19.07
N PHE A 18 -1.14 -7.11 -18.43
CA PHE A 18 -0.66 -8.45 -18.10
C PHE A 18 -1.06 -9.44 -19.18
N THR A 19 -0.07 -10.12 -19.74
CA THR A 19 -0.27 -11.31 -20.56
C THR A 19 -0.80 -12.47 -19.70
N GLU A 20 -1.48 -13.43 -20.34
CA GLU A 20 -1.86 -14.68 -19.69
C GLU A 20 -0.65 -15.40 -19.07
N ALA A 21 0.52 -15.34 -19.73
CA ALA A 21 1.75 -15.92 -19.22
C ALA A 21 2.22 -15.25 -17.91
N GLU A 22 2.15 -13.93 -17.79
CA GLU A 22 2.50 -13.21 -16.57
C GLU A 22 1.52 -13.48 -15.43
N LEU A 23 0.21 -13.56 -15.73
CA LEU A 23 -0.77 -13.95 -14.72
C LEU A 23 -0.52 -15.38 -14.24
N GLN A 24 -0.22 -16.31 -15.15
CA GLN A 24 0.14 -17.69 -14.83
C GLN A 24 1.39 -17.76 -13.95
N GLN A 25 2.41 -16.94 -14.22
CA GLN A 25 3.59 -16.82 -13.37
C GLN A 25 3.24 -16.27 -11.97
N GLY A 26 2.40 -15.25 -11.88
CA GLY A 26 1.93 -14.69 -10.61
C GLY A 26 1.21 -15.72 -9.73
N PHE A 27 0.26 -16.47 -10.31
CA PHE A 27 -0.43 -17.55 -9.58
C PHE A 27 0.50 -18.70 -9.21
N ALA A 28 1.45 -19.06 -10.08
CA ALA A 28 2.45 -20.08 -9.78
C ALA A 28 3.38 -19.66 -8.62
N PHE A 29 3.75 -18.38 -8.57
CA PHE A 29 4.56 -17.82 -7.48
C PHE A 29 3.83 -17.90 -6.13
N ILE A 30 2.54 -17.55 -6.07
CA ILE A 30 1.74 -17.70 -4.84
C ILE A 30 1.69 -19.16 -4.39
N ASN A 31 1.49 -20.10 -5.31
CA ASN A 31 1.52 -21.52 -4.99
C ASN A 31 2.90 -21.97 -4.48
N ALA A 32 3.99 -21.48 -5.06
CA ALA A 32 5.33 -21.78 -4.57
C ALA A 32 5.52 -21.31 -3.12
N LEU A 33 5.10 -20.08 -2.80
CA LEU A 33 5.16 -19.55 -1.44
C LEU A 33 4.33 -20.38 -0.44
N ARG A 34 3.14 -20.83 -0.83
CA ARG A 34 2.30 -21.72 0.01
C ARG A 34 2.93 -23.09 0.19
N ASN A 35 3.42 -23.70 -0.88
CA ASN A 35 4.05 -25.02 -0.84
C ASN A 35 5.36 -25.02 -0.03
N SER A 36 6.01 -23.87 0.07
CA SER A 36 7.21 -23.67 0.91
C SER A 36 6.90 -23.15 2.33
N ASN A 37 5.63 -23.06 2.72
CA ASN A 37 5.17 -22.54 4.01
C ASN A 37 5.61 -21.09 4.32
N VAL A 38 5.88 -20.29 3.29
CA VAL A 38 6.13 -18.84 3.43
C VAL A 38 4.81 -18.09 3.61
N LEU A 39 3.76 -18.50 2.89
CA LEU A 39 2.40 -18.03 3.08
C LEU A 39 1.54 -19.13 3.70
N ILE A 40 0.44 -18.73 4.37
CA ILE A 40 -0.55 -19.66 4.89
C ILE A 40 -1.07 -20.60 3.77
N PRO A 41 -1.34 -21.88 4.07
CA PRO A 41 -1.75 -22.85 3.04
C PRO A 41 -3.03 -22.47 2.29
N SER A 42 -3.98 -21.82 2.97
CA SER A 42 -5.23 -21.34 2.39
C SER A 42 -5.83 -20.22 3.23
N ASN A 43 -6.47 -19.26 2.56
CA ASN A 43 -7.24 -18.21 3.25
C ASN A 43 -8.55 -18.76 3.86
N ALA A 44 -9.01 -19.94 3.45
CA ALA A 44 -10.22 -20.56 3.98
C ALA A 44 -10.05 -21.09 5.42
N THR A 45 -8.81 -21.31 5.86
CA THR A 45 -8.48 -21.82 7.20
C THR A 45 -7.98 -20.72 8.13
N ASP A 46 -8.21 -19.47 7.76
CA ASP A 46 -7.66 -18.31 8.44
C ASP A 46 -8.65 -17.14 8.43
N THR A 47 -8.52 -16.26 9.41
CA THR A 47 -9.27 -15.01 9.54
C THR A 47 -8.49 -13.84 8.92
N HIS A 48 -7.97 -14.01 7.70
CA HIS A 48 -7.08 -13.05 7.04
C HIS A 48 -7.65 -11.62 6.91
N ASN A 49 -8.98 -11.47 6.89
CA ASN A 49 -9.64 -10.17 6.83
C ASN A 49 -9.67 -9.43 8.18
N ASP A 50 -9.36 -10.11 9.28
CA ASP A 50 -9.33 -9.52 10.62
C ASP A 50 -8.09 -8.65 10.86
N GLY A 51 -7.11 -8.68 9.94
CA GLY A 51 -5.92 -7.83 9.96
C GLY A 51 -5.18 -7.90 11.31
N PRO A 52 -4.97 -6.76 12.00
CA PRO A 52 -4.34 -6.73 13.33
C PRO A 52 -5.07 -7.53 14.40
N SER A 53 -6.37 -7.79 14.24
CA SER A 53 -7.17 -8.54 15.22
C SER A 53 -7.17 -10.06 14.98
N ASN A 54 -6.52 -10.54 13.91
CA ASN A 54 -6.43 -11.95 13.60
C ASN A 54 -5.73 -12.72 14.76
N PRO A 55 -6.35 -13.78 15.33
CA PRO A 55 -5.74 -14.55 16.41
C PRO A 55 -4.38 -15.15 16.08
N ASN A 56 -4.11 -15.50 14.81
CA ASN A 56 -2.79 -15.97 14.37
C ASN A 56 -1.71 -14.88 14.41
N TRP A 57 -2.10 -13.61 14.46
CA TRP A 57 -1.20 -12.48 14.71
C TRP A 57 -1.09 -12.20 16.21
N GLN A 58 -2.19 -11.77 16.85
CA GLN A 58 -2.14 -11.17 18.20
C GLN A 58 -2.25 -12.16 19.38
N ILE A 59 -2.67 -13.41 19.16
CA ILE A 59 -2.84 -14.40 20.26
C ILE A 59 -1.84 -15.53 20.15
N TYR A 60 -1.77 -16.16 18.97
CA TYR A 60 -0.96 -17.35 18.75
C TYR A 60 0.43 -17.03 18.20
N GLU A 61 0.63 -15.82 17.67
CA GLU A 61 1.91 -15.36 17.10
C GLU A 61 2.46 -16.34 16.04
N ASN A 62 1.56 -16.92 15.23
CA ASN A 62 1.89 -17.89 14.19
C ASN A 62 2.45 -17.25 12.92
N TYR A 63 2.30 -15.93 12.75
CA TYR A 63 2.86 -15.20 11.61
C TYR A 63 4.24 -14.63 11.96
N GLY A 64 5.24 -14.96 11.15
CA GLY A 64 6.59 -14.42 11.30
C GLY A 64 6.78 -12.99 10.78
N GLY A 65 5.72 -12.35 10.28
CA GLY A 65 5.75 -10.98 9.78
C GLY A 65 4.54 -10.62 8.93
N VAL A 66 4.42 -9.33 8.61
CA VAL A 66 3.37 -8.78 7.74
C VAL A 66 4.00 -7.88 6.68
N MET A 67 3.49 -7.94 5.45
CA MET A 67 3.82 -6.99 4.39
C MET A 67 2.64 -6.01 4.27
N THR A 68 2.77 -4.84 4.90
CA THR A 68 1.70 -3.84 5.02
C THR A 68 2.24 -2.43 4.73
N TRP A 69 1.35 -1.44 4.69
CA TRP A 69 1.74 -0.04 4.59
C TRP A 69 2.51 0.37 5.84
N ASN A 70 3.67 1.00 5.66
CA ASN A 70 4.41 1.56 6.78
C ASN A 70 3.56 2.60 7.55
N THR A 71 2.56 3.22 6.92
CA THR A 71 1.64 4.18 7.56
C THR A 71 0.58 3.54 8.45
N SER A 72 0.51 2.21 8.51
CA SER A 72 -0.49 1.45 9.28
C SER A 72 0.16 0.36 10.15
N ILE A 73 1.49 0.38 10.30
CA ILE A 73 2.21 -0.67 11.04
C ILE A 73 1.89 -0.64 12.54
N SER A 74 1.66 0.55 13.12
CA SER A 74 1.21 0.69 14.51
C SER A 74 -0.10 -0.06 14.79
N GLU A 75 -1.00 -0.23 13.81
CA GLU A 75 -2.20 -1.03 14.02
C GLU A 75 -1.88 -2.48 14.40
N TYR A 76 -0.83 -3.05 13.77
CA TYR A 76 -0.34 -4.40 14.05
C TYR A 76 0.53 -4.45 15.31
N GLU A 77 1.38 -3.44 15.52
CA GLU A 77 2.22 -3.32 16.71
C GLU A 77 1.39 -3.27 18.00
N ASN A 78 0.35 -2.44 18.00
CA ASN A 78 -0.50 -2.20 19.17
C ASN A 78 -1.34 -3.40 19.60
N THR A 79 -1.51 -4.41 18.73
CA THR A 79 -2.27 -5.63 19.08
C THR A 79 -1.39 -6.77 19.60
N LEU A 80 -0.07 -6.69 19.49
CA LEU A 80 0.81 -7.73 20.02
C LEU A 80 0.93 -7.63 21.56
N PRO A 81 0.92 -8.77 22.30
CA PRO A 81 0.98 -8.78 23.77
C PRO A 81 2.20 -8.06 24.38
N ASP A 82 3.33 -8.05 23.67
CA ASP A 82 4.59 -7.42 24.11
C ASP A 82 4.98 -6.18 23.26
N GLY A 83 4.07 -5.67 22.43
CA GLY A 83 4.25 -4.43 21.65
C GLY A 83 5.41 -4.44 20.63
N SER A 84 6.08 -3.29 20.48
CA SER A 84 7.12 -3.00 19.47
C SER A 84 8.31 -3.96 19.47
N GLU A 85 8.67 -4.50 20.64
CA GLU A 85 9.91 -5.26 20.80
C GLU A 85 9.96 -6.53 19.94
N LYS A 86 8.80 -6.98 19.45
CA LYS A 86 8.65 -8.17 18.60
C LYS A 86 8.70 -7.88 17.10
N ILE A 87 8.59 -6.62 16.67
CA ILE A 87 8.52 -6.26 15.26
C ILE A 87 9.76 -5.47 14.89
N VAL A 88 10.37 -5.85 13.77
CA VAL A 88 11.43 -5.09 13.14
C VAL A 88 10.99 -4.71 11.74
N MET A 89 11.38 -3.52 11.29
CA MET A 89 11.18 -3.15 9.90
C MET A 89 12.13 -3.96 9.02
N ALA A 90 11.57 -4.85 8.21
CA ALA A 90 12.31 -5.57 7.19
C ALA A 90 12.33 -4.76 5.89
N GLY A 91 13.45 -4.79 5.17
CA GLY A 91 13.53 -4.25 3.82
C GLY A 91 12.56 -4.93 2.84
N MET A 92 12.50 -4.43 1.62
CA MET A 92 11.61 -5.02 0.61
C MET A 92 12.17 -6.33 0.07
N PHE A 93 11.28 -7.29 -0.20
CA PHE A 93 11.65 -8.48 -0.97
C PHE A 93 12.12 -8.09 -2.36
N GLN A 94 13.24 -8.66 -2.80
CA GLN A 94 13.82 -8.42 -4.12
C GLN A 94 14.08 -9.75 -4.82
N GLN A 95 13.99 -9.77 -6.15
CA GLN A 95 14.26 -10.99 -6.92
C GLN A 95 15.76 -11.30 -6.92
N HIS A 96 16.59 -10.27 -6.99
CA HIS A 96 18.03 -10.39 -6.86
C HIS A 96 18.55 -9.55 -5.68
N ALA A 97 19.64 -10.03 -5.07
CA ALA A 97 20.30 -9.31 -3.99
C ALA A 97 20.74 -7.93 -4.46
N ASN A 98 20.54 -6.92 -3.61
CA ASN A 98 20.87 -5.51 -3.87
C ASN A 98 20.08 -4.83 -5.01
N GLU A 99 18.98 -5.43 -5.49
CA GLU A 99 18.03 -4.67 -6.28
C GLU A 99 17.25 -3.66 -5.41
N GLN A 100 16.83 -2.58 -6.04
CA GLN A 100 15.98 -1.55 -5.46
C GLN A 100 14.85 -1.22 -6.44
N LYS A 101 14.09 -2.24 -6.83
CA LYS A 101 13.04 -2.13 -7.85
C LYS A 101 11.69 -2.56 -7.28
N GLY A 102 10.63 -2.16 -7.97
CA GLY A 102 9.28 -2.57 -7.63
C GLY A 102 8.74 -1.90 -6.36
N MET A 103 9.16 -0.66 -6.08
CA MET A 103 8.61 0.09 -4.96
C MET A 103 7.30 0.74 -5.38
N TYR A 104 6.19 0.29 -4.79
CA TYR A 104 4.90 0.93 -4.92
C TYR A 104 4.74 1.99 -3.83
N LYS A 105 4.69 3.26 -4.23
CA LYS A 105 4.50 4.41 -3.35
C LYS A 105 3.28 5.21 -3.82
N LYS A 106 2.41 5.57 -2.87
CA LYS A 106 1.27 6.46 -3.10
C LYS A 106 1.06 7.41 -1.93
N VAL A 107 0.23 8.42 -2.14
CA VAL A 107 -0.26 9.26 -1.04
C VAL A 107 -1.16 8.39 -0.15
N SER A 108 -0.78 8.25 1.13
CA SER A 108 -1.55 7.44 2.09
C SER A 108 -2.90 8.08 2.41
N MET A 109 -2.87 9.37 2.79
CA MET A 109 -4.06 10.15 3.15
C MET A 109 -3.86 11.61 2.73
N ALA A 110 -4.96 12.34 2.50
CA ALA A 110 -4.95 13.75 2.18
C ALA A 110 -6.12 14.49 2.86
N TYR A 111 -5.91 15.77 3.19
CA TYR A 111 -6.99 16.66 3.59
C TYR A 111 -7.73 17.18 2.35
N ALA A 112 -9.03 16.90 2.26
CA ALA A 112 -9.89 17.44 1.22
C ALA A 112 -10.63 18.69 1.72
N ILE A 113 -10.61 19.77 0.93
CA ILE A 113 -11.30 21.02 1.25
C ILE A 113 -12.52 21.16 0.33
N SER A 114 -13.70 21.40 0.92
CA SER A 114 -14.92 21.62 0.15
C SER A 114 -14.80 22.89 -0.71
N PRO A 115 -15.21 22.87 -1.99
CA PRO A 115 -15.17 24.07 -2.83
C PRO A 115 -16.05 25.20 -2.26
N ARG A 116 -17.08 24.90 -1.46
CA ARG A 116 -17.94 25.89 -0.79
C ARG A 116 -17.22 26.76 0.24
N VAL A 117 -15.98 26.42 0.60
CA VAL A 117 -15.16 27.26 1.50
C VAL A 117 -14.83 28.59 0.85
N VAL A 118 -14.73 28.67 -0.49
CA VAL A 118 -14.37 29.90 -1.20
C VAL A 118 -15.42 31.01 -1.08
N GLU A 119 -16.65 30.65 -0.72
CA GLU A 119 -17.80 31.54 -0.60
C GLU A 119 -17.77 32.43 0.67
N SER A 120 -16.82 32.21 1.58
CA SER A 120 -16.75 32.96 2.84
C SER A 120 -15.31 33.10 3.33
N ASP A 121 -14.86 34.33 3.54
CA ASP A 121 -13.52 34.59 4.07
C ASP A 121 -13.32 34.06 5.49
N ALA A 122 -14.38 34.06 6.31
CA ALA A 122 -14.36 33.42 7.62
C ALA A 122 -14.12 31.90 7.52
N LYS A 123 -14.76 31.22 6.56
CA LYS A 123 -14.51 29.78 6.31
C LYS A 123 -13.09 29.54 5.82
N LYS A 124 -12.59 30.36 4.89
CA LYS A 124 -11.19 30.26 4.40
C LYS A 124 -10.19 30.39 5.55
N ALA A 125 -10.37 31.40 6.40
CA ALA A 125 -9.51 31.64 7.56
C ALA A 125 -9.54 30.46 8.54
N ALA A 126 -10.73 29.93 8.86
CA ALA A 126 -10.88 28.79 9.76
C ALA A 126 -10.22 27.51 9.20
N VAL A 127 -10.43 27.20 7.92
CA VAL A 127 -9.83 26.03 7.27
C VAL A 127 -8.31 26.17 7.19
N LYS A 128 -7.79 27.35 6.81
CA LYS A 128 -6.35 27.62 6.80
C LYS A 128 -5.74 27.39 8.18
N ALA A 129 -6.33 28.01 9.22
CA ALA A 129 -5.85 27.87 10.59
C ALA A 129 -5.85 26.40 11.05
N PHE A 130 -6.89 25.63 10.71
CA PHE A 130 -6.96 24.20 11.03
C PHE A 130 -5.88 23.39 10.30
N ILE A 131 -5.68 23.60 8.99
CA ILE A 131 -4.64 22.87 8.24
C ILE A 131 -3.25 23.23 8.76
N GLU A 132 -2.97 24.50 9.03
CA GLU A 132 -1.69 24.93 9.62
C GLU A 132 -1.47 24.32 11.00
N PHE A 133 -2.51 24.27 11.85
CA PHE A 133 -2.45 23.59 13.14
C PHE A 133 -2.12 22.10 12.98
N MET A 134 -2.85 21.38 12.12
CA MET A 134 -2.66 19.94 11.95
C MET A 134 -1.32 19.56 11.29
N THR A 135 -0.70 20.47 10.53
CA THR A 135 0.48 20.13 9.71
C THR A 135 1.77 20.81 10.13
N THR A 136 1.71 21.93 10.86
CA THR A 136 2.91 22.74 11.16
C THR A 136 2.94 23.35 12.56
N ASP A 137 1.88 23.23 13.36
CA ASP A 137 1.95 23.63 14.77
C ASP A 137 2.84 22.64 15.54
N PRO A 138 3.90 23.09 16.24
CA PRO A 138 4.87 22.18 16.84
C PRO A 138 4.29 21.22 17.87
N GLU A 139 3.30 21.64 18.66
CA GLU A 139 2.71 20.80 19.69
C GLU A 139 1.74 19.79 19.06
N ALA A 140 0.90 20.24 18.14
CA ALA A 140 -0.02 19.37 17.42
C ALA A 140 0.73 18.29 16.62
N VAL A 141 1.77 18.67 15.89
CA VAL A 141 2.60 17.74 15.09
C VAL A 141 3.25 16.69 15.98
N LYS A 142 3.82 17.06 17.13
CA LYS A 142 4.42 16.09 18.05
C LYS A 142 3.40 15.13 18.66
N VAL A 143 2.19 15.63 18.97
CA VAL A 143 1.09 14.78 19.48
C VAL A 143 0.62 13.79 18.42
N LEU A 144 0.52 14.22 17.16
CA LEU A 144 0.14 13.33 16.04
C LEU A 144 1.27 12.37 15.66
N GLY A 145 2.51 12.80 15.84
CA GLY A 145 3.71 12.02 15.56
C GLY A 145 3.70 11.46 14.15
N VAL A 146 3.80 10.13 14.08
CA VAL A 146 3.84 9.36 12.83
C VAL A 146 2.69 8.35 12.73
N ASP A 147 1.65 8.47 13.56
CA ASP A 147 0.49 7.55 13.58
C ASP A 147 -0.24 7.46 12.23
N ARG A 148 -0.02 8.43 11.33
CA ARG A 148 -0.59 8.47 9.97
C ARG A 148 0.49 8.36 8.89
N GLY A 149 1.66 7.85 9.26
CA GLY A 149 2.88 7.87 8.46
C GLY A 149 3.68 9.16 8.63
N VAL A 150 4.93 9.12 8.16
CA VAL A 150 5.80 10.30 8.08
C VAL A 150 5.24 11.26 7.03
N SER A 151 4.99 12.51 7.45
CA SER A 151 4.49 13.57 6.58
C SER A 151 5.46 13.87 5.44
N ASN A 152 4.95 14.14 4.23
CA ASN A 152 5.76 14.63 3.11
C ASN A 152 6.10 16.13 3.23
N ASN A 153 5.60 16.84 4.24
CA ASN A 153 5.95 18.23 4.48
C ASN A 153 7.24 18.33 5.30
N GLN A 154 8.27 18.93 4.72
CA GLN A 154 9.60 19.07 5.35
C GLN A 154 9.53 19.79 6.71
N VAL A 155 8.71 20.82 6.85
CA VAL A 155 8.56 21.55 8.12
C VAL A 155 8.04 20.63 9.22
N THR A 156 7.08 19.76 8.90
CA THR A 156 6.58 18.75 9.83
C THR A 156 7.68 17.77 10.23
N GLN A 157 8.46 17.28 9.25
CA GLN A 157 9.57 16.37 9.52
C GLN A 157 10.63 17.02 10.42
N ASP A 158 11.00 18.27 10.16
CA ASP A 158 11.98 19.01 10.95
C ASP A 158 11.51 19.19 12.40
N ILE A 159 10.22 19.45 12.62
CA ILE A 159 9.62 19.53 13.96
C ILE A 159 9.75 18.19 14.69
N LEU A 160 9.43 17.07 14.02
CA LEU A 160 9.50 15.73 14.61
C LEU A 160 10.95 15.33 14.91
N LEU A 161 11.88 15.60 13.99
CA LEU A 161 13.32 15.31 14.16
C LEU A 161 13.97 16.13 15.27
N ALA A 162 13.44 17.33 15.55
CA ALA A 162 13.91 18.18 16.64
C ALA A 162 13.29 17.84 18.00
N ASP A 163 12.33 16.91 18.08
CA ASP A 163 11.74 16.51 19.36
C ASP A 163 12.77 15.75 20.22
N THR A 164 12.96 16.23 21.44
CA THR A 164 13.85 15.61 22.43
C THR A 164 13.14 14.59 23.32
N THR A 165 11.80 14.50 23.22
CA THR A 165 10.97 13.61 24.05
C THR A 165 10.78 12.25 23.39
N THR A 166 10.41 12.26 22.11
CA THR A 166 10.17 11.05 21.33
C THR A 166 11.18 10.95 20.19
N GLN A 167 11.91 9.84 20.10
CA GLN A 167 12.82 9.59 18.99
C GLN A 167 12.04 8.95 17.82
N PHE A 168 11.35 9.78 17.03
CA PHE A 168 10.50 9.30 15.92
C PHE A 168 11.24 8.45 14.88
N THR A 169 12.55 8.66 14.69
CA THR A 169 13.38 7.84 13.78
C THR A 169 13.47 6.37 14.20
N ASN A 170 13.16 6.06 15.46
CA ASN A 170 13.16 4.68 15.96
C ASN A 170 11.83 3.96 15.73
N THR A 171 10.76 4.65 15.33
CA THR A 171 9.48 3.99 15.09
C THR A 171 9.52 3.22 13.77
N LEU A 172 8.66 2.21 13.66
CA LEU A 172 8.55 1.40 12.45
C LEU A 172 8.01 2.21 11.28
N GLU A 173 7.13 3.19 11.51
CA GLU A 173 6.61 4.08 10.45
C GLU A 173 7.74 4.86 9.78
N TRP A 174 8.69 5.37 10.57
CA TRP A 174 9.81 6.15 10.08
C TRP A 174 10.85 5.28 9.36
N GLN A 175 11.23 4.15 9.96
CA GLN A 175 12.12 3.19 9.31
C GLN A 175 11.54 2.70 7.97
N GLY A 176 10.23 2.39 7.95
CA GLY A 176 9.54 2.02 6.73
C GLY A 176 9.49 3.16 5.71
N HIS A 177 9.33 4.40 6.16
CA HIS A 177 9.39 5.58 5.28
C HIS A 177 10.76 5.68 4.60
N GLU A 178 11.86 5.56 5.36
CA GLU A 178 13.22 5.62 4.80
C GLU A 178 13.48 4.52 3.77
N ILE A 179 13.02 3.29 4.02
CA ILE A 179 13.11 2.19 3.07
C ILE A 179 12.29 2.50 1.81
N VAL A 180 11.04 2.93 1.96
CA VAL A 180 10.18 3.28 0.82
C VAL A 180 10.80 4.38 -0.03
N GLN A 181 11.29 5.45 0.59
CA GLN A 181 11.95 6.55 -0.13
C GLN A 181 13.21 6.08 -0.84
N THR A 182 14.08 5.34 -0.17
CA THR A 182 15.33 4.85 -0.75
C THR A 182 15.07 4.06 -2.04
N TYR A 183 14.12 3.13 -2.01
CA TYR A 183 13.83 2.30 -3.19
C TYR A 183 13.11 3.10 -4.27
N PHE A 184 12.19 4.00 -3.89
CA PHE A 184 11.48 4.84 -4.84
C PHE A 184 12.43 5.80 -5.56
N ASP A 185 13.33 6.46 -4.83
CA ASP A 185 14.31 7.38 -5.40
C ASP A 185 15.30 6.65 -6.31
N ALA A 186 15.81 5.48 -5.90
CA ALA A 186 16.67 4.65 -6.75
C ALA A 186 15.97 4.20 -8.06
N GLN A 187 14.67 3.88 -7.98
CA GLN A 187 13.84 3.58 -9.15
C GLN A 187 13.74 4.79 -10.10
N ILE A 188 13.48 5.99 -9.57
CA ILE A 188 13.41 7.22 -10.37
C ILE A 188 14.77 7.56 -10.99
N GLU A 189 15.85 7.43 -10.24
CA GLU A 189 17.22 7.63 -10.75
C GLU A 189 17.58 6.65 -11.87
N ALA A 190 17.01 5.44 -11.84
CA ALA A 190 17.18 4.42 -12.86
C ALA A 190 16.23 4.58 -14.08
N ASP A 191 15.46 5.68 -14.15
CA ASP A 191 14.46 5.93 -15.20
C ASP A 191 13.39 4.81 -15.29
N ILE A 192 13.04 4.24 -14.13
CA ILE A 192 11.99 3.23 -14.02
C ILE A 192 10.73 3.93 -13.51
N ASP A 193 9.78 4.20 -14.40
CA ASP A 193 8.47 4.74 -14.02
C ASP A 193 7.46 3.61 -13.78
N LEU A 194 7.16 3.34 -12.51
CA LEU A 194 6.04 2.48 -12.13
C LEU A 194 4.78 3.35 -12.07
N TYR A 195 4.20 3.61 -13.24
CA TYR A 195 2.97 4.35 -13.37
C TYR A 195 1.79 3.57 -12.78
N ILE A 196 1.04 4.22 -11.90
CA ILE A 196 -0.19 3.69 -11.32
C ILE A 196 -1.34 4.42 -12.01
N HIS A 197 -2.07 3.69 -12.86
CA HIS A 197 -3.22 4.25 -13.56
C HIS A 197 -4.23 4.84 -12.54
N PRO A 198 -4.84 6.02 -12.78
CA PRO A 198 -5.80 6.63 -11.87
C PRO A 198 -6.99 5.73 -11.51
N PHE A 199 -7.40 4.87 -12.43
CA PHE A 199 -8.44 3.85 -12.20
C PHE A 199 -7.94 2.56 -11.55
N TYR A 200 -6.64 2.41 -11.28
CA TYR A 200 -6.10 1.23 -10.60
C TYR A 200 -6.84 0.94 -9.30
N GLU A 201 -7.14 1.99 -8.51
CA GLU A 201 -7.89 1.86 -7.26
C GLU A 201 -9.41 2.12 -7.40
N HIS A 202 -9.92 2.30 -8.62
CA HIS A 202 -11.36 2.49 -8.83
C HIS A 202 -12.10 1.17 -8.58
N ASP A 203 -13.15 1.21 -7.75
CA ASP A 203 -13.88 0.02 -7.27
C ASP A 203 -14.24 -0.98 -8.38
N THR A 204 -14.70 -0.49 -9.54
CA THR A 204 -15.03 -1.34 -10.68
C THR A 204 -13.81 -2.10 -11.18
N PHE A 205 -12.70 -1.41 -11.38
CA PHE A 205 -11.46 -2.01 -11.92
C PHE A 205 -10.76 -2.89 -10.90
N ARG A 206 -10.71 -2.48 -9.63
CA ARG A 206 -10.22 -3.32 -8.53
C ARG A 206 -10.91 -4.68 -8.50
N LYS A 207 -12.24 -4.66 -8.56
CA LYS A 207 -13.05 -5.89 -8.54
C LYS A 207 -12.73 -6.81 -9.70
N ILE A 208 -12.25 -6.32 -10.85
CA ILE A 208 -11.91 -7.14 -12.04
C ILE A 208 -10.85 -8.17 -11.67
N TYR A 209 -9.80 -7.77 -10.95
CA TYR A 209 -8.69 -8.64 -10.59
C TYR A 209 -8.77 -9.18 -9.17
N GLU A 210 -9.28 -8.41 -8.18
CA GLU A 210 -9.32 -8.85 -6.79
C GLU A 210 -10.22 -10.06 -6.60
N SER A 211 -11.44 -10.06 -7.16
CA SER A 211 -12.39 -11.16 -6.92
C SER A 211 -11.91 -12.51 -7.47
N PRO A 212 -11.37 -12.62 -8.70
CA PRO A 212 -10.80 -13.88 -9.19
C PRO A 212 -9.58 -14.33 -8.38
N ILE A 213 -8.71 -13.40 -7.97
CA ILE A 213 -7.55 -13.69 -7.12
C ILE A 213 -8.01 -14.20 -5.76
N GLU A 214 -8.97 -13.54 -5.13
CA GLU A 214 -9.54 -13.95 -3.85
C GLU A 214 -10.13 -15.35 -3.94
N LYS A 215 -10.96 -15.64 -4.94
CA LYS A 215 -11.49 -16.99 -5.16
C LYS A 215 -10.39 -18.04 -5.31
N PHE A 216 -9.28 -17.71 -5.97
CA PHE A 216 -8.11 -18.58 -6.03
C PHE A 216 -7.46 -18.76 -4.64
N LEU A 217 -7.30 -17.68 -3.88
CA LEU A 217 -6.72 -17.73 -2.53
C LEU A 217 -7.56 -18.57 -1.55
N PHE A 218 -8.88 -18.62 -1.71
CA PHE A 218 -9.78 -19.50 -0.96
C PHE A 218 -9.87 -20.93 -1.50
N GLY A 219 -9.21 -21.25 -2.63
CA GLY A 219 -9.29 -22.56 -3.27
C GLY A 219 -10.58 -22.80 -4.06
N ASN A 220 -11.39 -21.77 -4.28
CA ASN A 220 -12.62 -21.85 -5.07
C ASN A 220 -12.32 -21.84 -6.58
N TYR A 221 -11.21 -21.22 -7.01
CA TYR A 221 -10.74 -21.17 -8.40
C TYR A 221 -9.36 -21.83 -8.58
N THR A 222 -9.16 -22.45 -9.74
CA THR A 222 -7.81 -22.71 -10.27
C THR A 222 -7.19 -21.43 -10.82
N ALA A 223 -5.85 -21.42 -11.01
CA ALA A 223 -5.16 -20.31 -11.65
C ALA A 223 -5.78 -19.98 -13.03
N GLN A 224 -6.02 -20.98 -13.88
CA GLN A 224 -6.63 -20.78 -15.19
C GLN A 224 -8.04 -20.19 -15.12
N GLN A 225 -8.86 -20.63 -14.16
CA GLN A 225 -10.20 -20.06 -13.96
C GLN A 225 -10.12 -18.58 -13.56
N ALA A 226 -9.20 -18.22 -12.67
CA ALA A 226 -8.98 -16.85 -12.27
C ALA A 226 -8.49 -15.99 -13.45
N ILE A 227 -7.50 -16.47 -14.22
CA ILE A 227 -6.97 -15.79 -15.42
C ILE A 227 -8.09 -15.53 -16.43
N ASN A 228 -8.88 -16.56 -16.77
CA ASN A 228 -9.97 -16.42 -17.73
C ASN A 228 -11.01 -15.38 -17.26
N ASP A 229 -11.29 -15.31 -15.96
CA ASP A 229 -12.22 -14.33 -15.40
C ASP A 229 -11.65 -12.91 -15.44
N ILE A 230 -10.37 -12.73 -15.09
CA ILE A 230 -9.65 -11.44 -15.17
C ILE A 230 -9.68 -10.91 -16.60
N THR A 231 -9.19 -11.69 -17.58
CA THR A 231 -9.08 -11.28 -18.98
C THR A 231 -10.45 -10.93 -19.58
N ARG A 232 -11.46 -11.76 -19.31
CA ARG A 232 -12.82 -11.52 -19.80
C ARG A 232 -13.40 -10.22 -19.25
N ARG A 233 -13.26 -9.99 -17.94
CA ARG A 233 -13.86 -8.82 -17.27
C ARG A 233 -13.14 -7.53 -17.61
N PHE A 234 -11.82 -7.56 -17.76
CA PHE A 234 -11.06 -6.38 -18.18
C PHE A 234 -11.49 -5.88 -19.56
N ASN A 235 -11.62 -6.79 -20.53
CA ASN A 235 -12.05 -6.45 -21.89
C ASN A 235 -13.48 -5.86 -21.91
N THR A 236 -14.39 -6.40 -21.09
CA THR A 236 -15.76 -5.88 -20.98
C THR A 236 -15.79 -4.49 -20.35
N GLU A 237 -15.13 -4.28 -19.22
CA GLU A 237 -15.21 -2.99 -18.50
C GLU A 237 -14.44 -1.88 -19.21
N LEU A 238 -13.29 -2.18 -19.80
CA LEU A 238 -12.57 -1.21 -20.64
C LEU A 238 -13.45 -0.77 -21.83
N SER A 239 -14.15 -1.71 -22.48
CA SER A 239 -15.10 -1.39 -23.54
C SER A 239 -16.25 -0.52 -23.04
N ASN A 240 -16.75 -0.72 -21.82
CA ASN A 240 -17.82 0.10 -21.25
C ASN A 240 -17.36 1.53 -20.93
N VAL A 241 -16.11 1.70 -20.49
CA VAL A 241 -15.56 3.03 -20.14
C VAL A 241 -15.17 3.81 -21.40
N MET A 242 -14.58 3.17 -22.41
CA MET A 242 -14.15 3.84 -23.64
C MET A 242 -15.30 4.20 -24.60
N ASN A 243 -16.46 3.55 -24.48
CA ASN A 243 -17.63 3.82 -25.33
C ASN A 243 -18.63 4.83 -24.72
N ASN A 244 -18.31 5.41 -23.56
CA ASN A 244 -19.09 6.47 -22.89
C ASN A 244 -18.31 7.79 -22.87
#